data_AF-A0AAD4R966-F1
#
_entry.id   AF-A0AAD4R966-F1
#
_cell.length_a   1.000
_cell.length_b   1.000
_cell.length_c   1.000
_cell.angle_alpha   90.00
_cell.angle_beta   90.00
_cell.angle_gamma   90.00
#
_symmetry.space_group_name_H-M   'P 1'
#
loop_
_entity.id
_entity.type
_entity.pdbx_description
1 polymer ?
#
loop_
_entity_poly.entity_id
_entity_poly.type
_entity_poly.pdbx_seq_one_letter_code
_entity_poly.pdbx_strand_id
1 'polypeptide(L)'
;MYEVVLHRAVTFYSTLMILYFWLSRRSQPPLFTQMIWDFYNNYEKDRKSFLEEFLPLAEKEMDWWQGKRTVSVTKKNSKIGKPHTLSLYQYRAETNCPRPENFLEDYQMGIQSGENVEFYWSSTASACESGLDFSTRWFDMEGENTLNRKGMRTNLVIPVDVNVFMVLNFRALSKLYGDGLGNKEKSLKYSKMADKLQDTFKEVFFDENTGVWFDYDLEANVLRKKFFPSNIYPLMLNTTTMEGCEKVLGYLKDLDIFKYKGGVPSSLEENSKEQWDFPNGWAPINHLFVVSLLHCKQEEAFQFAKKVADGFLTTIYNGLLNPIEGLPSQVWEKYDVRFDNGRSGFGGEYPVQAGFGWTNGAALDFIRYFYSATGQQLYADSLENVFRRTVTTNVVIRPNDQREPKLVPPMSDINFMHTSIVISAVLFCAAIVAVFLYVQFVRNKWKRGPSATSRFWNTRGPDDTAMVGSIGVAGTRMRKNPESEHRLLLNTIDDDSSGMSE
;
A
#
# COMPACT_ATOMS: atom_id res chain seq x y z
N MET A 1 -30.03 -14.24 -24.81
CA MET A 1 -30.14 -12.96 -24.05
C MET A 1 -30.20 -13.19 -22.54
N TYR A 2 -31.13 -14.00 -22.01
CA TYR A 2 -31.21 -14.31 -20.56
C TYR A 2 -29.89 -14.85 -19.95
N GLU A 3 -29.16 -15.74 -20.63
CA GLU A 3 -27.86 -16.24 -20.14
C GLU A 3 -26.82 -15.13 -19.95
N VAL A 4 -26.78 -14.10 -20.81
CA VAL A 4 -25.85 -12.97 -20.67
C VAL A 4 -26.19 -12.14 -19.43
N VAL A 5 -27.48 -12.06 -19.06
CA VAL A 5 -27.92 -11.41 -17.82
C VAL A 5 -27.58 -12.28 -16.61
N LEU A 6 -27.80 -13.60 -16.67
CA LEU A 6 -27.42 -14.52 -15.60
C LEU A 6 -25.90 -14.54 -15.38
N HIS A 7 -25.10 -14.66 -16.43
CA HIS A 7 -23.65 -14.71 -16.33
C HIS A 7 -23.08 -13.38 -15.81
N ARG A 8 -23.60 -12.23 -16.25
CA ARG A 8 -23.23 -10.93 -15.68
C ARG A 8 -23.66 -10.79 -14.23
N ALA A 9 -24.84 -11.29 -13.84
CA ALA A 9 -25.29 -11.29 -12.45
C ALA A 9 -24.40 -12.18 -11.58
N VAL A 10 -24.12 -13.42 -11.99
CA VAL A 10 -23.24 -14.35 -11.26
C VAL A 10 -21.83 -13.76 -11.15
N THR A 11 -21.22 -13.28 -12.24
CA THR A 11 -19.89 -12.64 -12.17
C THR A 11 -19.90 -11.40 -11.25
N PHE A 12 -20.93 -10.55 -11.32
CA PHE A 12 -21.04 -9.37 -10.45
C PHE A 12 -21.23 -9.73 -8.98
N TYR A 13 -22.09 -10.71 -8.66
CA TYR A 13 -22.25 -11.22 -7.29
C TYR A 13 -20.98 -11.92 -6.79
N SER A 14 -20.27 -12.68 -7.64
CA SER A 14 -18.96 -13.24 -7.32
C SER A 14 -17.98 -12.13 -6.96
N THR A 15 -17.79 -11.11 -7.81
CA THR A 15 -16.90 -9.98 -7.51
C THR A 15 -17.31 -9.22 -6.24
N LEU A 16 -18.61 -9.08 -5.95
CA LEU A 16 -19.08 -8.42 -4.74
C LEU A 16 -18.82 -9.26 -3.47
N MET A 17 -19.01 -10.58 -3.55
CA MET A 17 -18.70 -11.51 -2.45
C MET A 17 -17.18 -11.61 -2.24
N ILE A 18 -16.42 -11.63 -3.33
CA ILE A 18 -14.95 -11.58 -3.35
C ILE A 18 -14.47 -10.32 -2.63
N LEU A 19 -14.90 -9.11 -3.00
CA LEU A 19 -14.53 -7.89 -2.26
C LEU A 19 -14.94 -7.94 -0.78
N TYR A 20 -16.11 -8.50 -0.47
CA TYR A 20 -16.59 -8.63 0.92
C TYR A 20 -15.73 -9.58 1.76
N PHE A 21 -15.26 -10.70 1.19
CA PHE A 21 -14.31 -11.59 1.85
C PHE A 21 -12.88 -11.01 1.88
N TRP A 22 -12.42 -10.34 0.82
CA TRP A 22 -11.07 -9.79 0.68
C TRP A 22 -10.74 -8.66 1.65
N LEU A 23 -11.70 -7.79 1.98
CA LEU A 23 -11.47 -6.51 2.65
C LEU A 23 -12.26 -6.32 3.96
N SER A 24 -13.02 -7.32 4.42
CA SER A 24 -13.73 -7.22 5.71
C SER A 24 -12.85 -7.47 6.93
N ARG A 25 -11.67 -8.09 6.76
CA ARG A 25 -10.72 -8.42 7.85
C ARG A 25 -9.39 -7.66 7.80
N ARG A 26 -9.04 -7.09 6.65
CA ARG A 26 -7.79 -6.36 6.38
C ARG A 26 -8.03 -5.10 5.55
N SER A 27 -7.14 -4.13 5.70
CA SER A 27 -7.07 -2.90 4.90
C SER A 27 -5.90 -2.97 3.89
N GLN A 28 -5.35 -1.81 3.51
CA GLN A 28 -4.10 -1.62 2.77
C GLN A 28 -3.37 -0.37 3.33
N PRO A 29 -2.14 -0.02 2.91
CA PRO A 29 -1.44 1.17 3.39
C PRO A 29 -2.33 2.44 3.32
N PRO A 30 -2.51 3.19 4.43
CA PRO A 30 -3.56 4.19 4.54
C PRO A 30 -3.20 5.47 3.79
N LEU A 31 -3.61 5.56 2.52
CA LEU A 31 -3.33 6.71 1.66
C LEU A 31 -4.59 7.53 1.30
N PHE A 32 -5.80 7.11 1.69
CA PHE A 32 -7.05 7.79 1.33
C PHE A 32 -7.09 9.26 1.79
N THR A 33 -6.55 9.55 2.97
CA THR A 33 -6.38 10.93 3.44
C THR A 33 -5.43 11.75 2.55
N GLN A 34 -4.37 11.15 1.99
CA GLN A 34 -3.50 11.82 1.00
C GLN A 34 -4.22 12.03 -0.34
N MET A 35 -5.14 11.14 -0.74
CA MET A 35 -5.96 11.34 -1.95
C MET A 35 -6.88 12.57 -1.82
N ILE A 36 -7.44 12.81 -0.63
CA ILE A 36 -8.23 14.02 -0.33
C ILE A 36 -7.34 15.27 -0.35
N TRP A 37 -6.14 15.19 0.21
CA TRP A 37 -5.13 16.27 0.18
C TRP A 37 -4.78 16.69 -1.26
N ASP A 38 -4.46 15.72 -2.11
CA ASP A 38 -4.13 15.94 -3.53
C ASP A 38 -5.29 16.56 -4.31
N PHE A 39 -6.51 16.04 -4.13
CA PHE A 39 -7.70 16.59 -4.79
C PHE A 39 -7.97 18.02 -4.34
N TYR A 40 -7.93 18.30 -3.03
CA TYR A 40 -8.11 19.64 -2.48
C TYR A 40 -7.09 20.64 -3.05
N ASN A 41 -5.81 20.26 -3.13
CA ASN A 41 -4.77 21.13 -3.65
C ASN A 41 -4.91 21.40 -5.16
N ASN A 42 -5.24 20.39 -5.96
CA ASN A 42 -5.30 20.52 -7.43
C ASN A 42 -6.68 20.96 -7.98
N TYR A 43 -7.76 20.93 -7.18
CA TYR A 43 -9.11 21.29 -7.63
C TYR A 43 -9.70 22.41 -6.77
N GLU A 44 -10.03 23.55 -7.41
CA GLU A 44 -10.45 24.76 -6.69
C GLU A 44 -11.96 24.88 -6.46
N LYS A 45 -12.77 24.29 -7.34
CA LYS A 45 -14.23 24.38 -7.25
C LYS A 45 -14.75 23.49 -6.14
N ASP A 46 -15.76 23.98 -5.42
CA ASP A 46 -16.51 23.21 -4.43
C ASP A 46 -15.66 22.56 -3.31
N ARG A 47 -14.43 23.06 -3.10
CA ARG A 47 -13.47 22.60 -2.07
C ARG A 47 -14.14 22.39 -0.71
N LYS A 48 -15.00 23.33 -0.28
CA LYS A 48 -15.65 23.26 1.04
C LYS A 48 -16.62 22.08 1.15
N SER A 49 -17.54 21.93 0.22
CA SER A 49 -18.52 20.82 0.24
C SER A 49 -17.84 19.47 0.04
N PHE A 50 -16.80 19.39 -0.79
CA PHE A 50 -15.94 18.22 -0.89
C PHE A 50 -15.31 17.84 0.46
N LEU A 51 -14.74 18.79 1.21
CA LEU A 51 -14.18 18.50 2.54
C LEU A 51 -15.26 18.16 3.58
N GLU A 52 -16.45 18.76 3.51
CA GLU A 52 -17.58 18.43 4.38
C GLU A 52 -18.12 17.00 4.13
N GLU A 53 -18.04 16.49 2.89
CA GLU A 53 -18.39 15.11 2.53
C GLU A 53 -17.29 14.09 2.88
N PHE A 54 -16.03 14.36 2.50
CA PHE A 54 -14.97 13.35 2.51
C PHE A 54 -14.14 13.30 3.81
N LEU A 55 -13.96 14.41 4.55
CA LEU A 55 -13.18 14.36 5.79
C LEU A 55 -13.79 13.45 6.88
N PRO A 56 -15.12 13.38 7.09
CA PRO A 56 -15.71 12.42 8.03
C PRO A 56 -15.42 10.94 7.69
N LEU A 57 -15.14 10.64 6.42
CA LEU A 57 -14.73 9.29 5.99
C LEU A 57 -13.26 9.02 6.34
N ALA A 58 -12.39 10.02 6.20
CA ALA A 58 -10.98 9.94 6.59
C ALA A 58 -10.79 9.87 8.11
N GLU A 59 -11.59 10.61 8.90
CA GLU A 59 -11.60 10.45 10.36
C GLU A 59 -11.97 9.02 10.76
N LYS A 60 -12.96 8.43 10.09
CA LYS A 60 -13.39 7.04 10.34
C LYS A 60 -12.33 6.00 9.95
N GLU A 61 -11.53 6.27 8.92
CA GLU A 61 -10.32 5.49 8.61
C GLU A 61 -9.32 5.59 9.77
N MET A 62 -8.98 6.81 10.20
CA MET A 62 -8.02 7.03 11.29
C MET A 62 -8.48 6.42 12.62
N ASP A 63 -9.76 6.49 12.96
CA ASP A 63 -10.32 5.87 14.17
C ASP A 63 -10.32 4.35 14.08
N TRP A 64 -10.45 3.75 12.88
CA TRP A 64 -10.25 2.32 12.67
C TRP A 64 -8.79 1.91 12.86
N TRP A 65 -7.82 2.64 12.31
CA TRP A 65 -6.39 2.38 12.53
C TRP A 65 -6.02 2.48 14.01
N GLN A 66 -6.46 3.55 14.69
CA GLN A 66 -6.28 3.70 16.13
C GLN A 66 -6.92 2.56 16.93
N GLY A 67 -8.14 2.14 16.58
CA GLY A 67 -8.87 1.10 17.32
C GLY A 67 -8.41 -0.34 17.05
N LYS A 68 -7.85 -0.64 15.87
CA LYS A 68 -7.58 -2.02 15.43
C LYS A 68 -6.12 -2.35 15.10
N ARG A 69 -5.31 -1.34 14.77
CA ARG A 69 -3.92 -1.51 14.29
C ARG A 69 -2.86 -0.86 15.19
N THR A 70 -3.28 -0.19 16.26
CA THR A 70 -2.36 0.26 17.31
C THR A 70 -1.67 -0.92 18.01
N VAL A 71 -0.39 -0.72 18.31
CA VAL A 71 0.45 -1.53 19.20
C VAL A 71 1.18 -0.60 20.19
N SER A 72 1.56 -1.13 21.35
CA SER A 72 2.24 -0.37 22.40
C SER A 72 3.62 -0.94 22.67
N VAL A 73 4.67 -0.11 22.56
CA VAL A 73 6.06 -0.49 22.85
C VAL A 73 6.55 0.30 24.06
N THR A 74 7.18 -0.39 25.02
CA THR A 74 7.79 0.28 26.18
C THR A 74 9.28 0.47 25.95
N LYS A 75 9.72 1.72 25.77
CA LYS A 75 11.14 2.10 25.70
C LYS A 75 11.57 2.81 26.98
N LYS A 76 12.88 2.87 27.25
CA LYS A 76 13.43 3.81 28.24
C LYS A 76 13.56 5.16 27.54
N ASN A 77 12.82 6.17 28.01
CA ASN A 77 12.85 7.52 27.46
C ASN A 77 14.25 8.13 27.58
N SER A 78 14.89 8.45 26.46
CA SER A 78 16.29 8.89 26.42
C SER A 78 16.56 10.23 27.13
N LYS A 79 15.51 11.03 27.39
CA LYS A 79 15.60 12.35 28.07
C LYS A 79 15.30 12.26 29.58
N ILE A 80 14.55 11.25 30.02
CA ILE A 80 14.00 11.14 31.39
C ILE A 80 14.56 9.91 32.14
N GLY A 81 15.14 8.94 31.43
CA GLY A 81 15.69 7.69 31.99
C GLY A 81 14.64 6.68 32.48
N LYS A 82 13.37 7.05 32.50
CA LYS A 82 12.24 6.21 32.93
C LYS A 82 11.61 5.46 31.74
N PRO A 83 11.01 4.28 31.96
CA PRO A 83 10.22 3.62 30.94
C PRO A 83 8.98 4.47 30.59
N HIS A 84 8.63 4.54 29.31
CA HIS A 84 7.38 5.12 28.81
C HIS A 84 6.80 4.28 27.67
N THR A 85 5.48 4.35 27.49
CA THR A 85 4.76 3.56 26.47
C THR A 85 4.50 4.42 25.23
N LEU A 86 5.08 4.00 24.12
CA LEU A 86 4.91 4.59 22.80
C LEU A 86 3.78 3.87 22.06
N SER A 87 2.91 4.62 21.39
CA SER A 87 1.80 4.08 20.59
C SER A 87 2.14 4.17 19.12
N LEU A 88 2.13 3.03 18.43
CA LEU A 88 2.59 2.84 17.05
C LEU A 88 1.55 2.04 16.26
N TYR A 89 1.70 1.95 14.96
CA TYR A 89 0.82 1.18 14.06
C TYR A 89 1.57 -0.02 13.47
N GLN A 90 0.86 -1.14 13.31
CA GLN A 90 1.35 -2.33 12.61
C GLN A 90 0.26 -2.87 11.67
N TYR A 91 0.66 -3.63 10.65
CA TYR A 91 -0.26 -4.49 9.91
C TYR A 91 -0.60 -5.72 10.78
N ARG A 92 -1.90 -6.06 10.87
CA ARG A 92 -2.42 -7.14 11.72
C ARG A 92 -3.87 -7.49 11.34
N ALA A 93 -4.06 -8.20 10.23
CA ALA A 93 -5.34 -8.67 9.73
C ALA A 93 -6.14 -9.45 10.78
N GLU A 94 -7.46 -9.22 10.85
CA GLU A 94 -8.35 -9.85 11.84
C GLU A 94 -8.84 -11.21 11.36
N THR A 95 -7.89 -12.11 11.07
CA THR A 95 -8.12 -13.49 10.64
C THR A 95 -7.16 -14.46 11.33
N ASN A 96 -7.62 -15.71 11.44
CA ASN A 96 -6.88 -16.89 11.93
C ASN A 96 -7.12 -18.10 11.00
N CYS A 97 -7.39 -17.86 9.71
CA CYS A 97 -7.64 -18.89 8.71
C CYS A 97 -7.04 -18.49 7.34
N PRO A 98 -6.84 -19.45 6.41
CA PRO A 98 -6.26 -19.20 5.08
C PRO A 98 -7.00 -18.10 4.31
N ARG A 99 -6.27 -17.31 3.51
CA ARG A 99 -6.84 -16.35 2.54
C ARG A 99 -7.83 -17.06 1.60
N PRO A 100 -9.10 -16.65 1.50
CA PRO A 100 -10.06 -17.29 0.58
C PRO A 100 -9.62 -17.29 -0.89
N GLU A 101 -8.86 -16.28 -1.31
CA GLU A 101 -8.32 -16.14 -2.67
C GLU A 101 -7.14 -17.06 -2.99
N ASN A 102 -6.39 -17.54 -1.99
CA ASN A 102 -5.30 -18.50 -2.16
C ASN A 102 -5.33 -19.59 -1.07
N PHE A 103 -6.52 -20.16 -0.86
CA PHE A 103 -6.81 -20.98 0.31
C PHE A 103 -5.92 -22.22 0.40
N LEU A 104 -5.63 -22.87 -0.75
CA LEU A 104 -4.90 -24.13 -0.77
C LEU A 104 -3.42 -23.95 -0.42
N GLU A 105 -2.76 -22.93 -0.98
CA GLU A 105 -1.35 -22.66 -0.71
C GLU A 105 -1.16 -22.14 0.72
N ASP A 106 -2.00 -21.22 1.19
CA ASP A 106 -2.00 -20.75 2.58
C ASP A 106 -2.22 -21.91 3.56
N TYR A 107 -3.19 -22.79 3.29
CA TYR A 107 -3.45 -23.96 4.13
C TYR A 107 -2.24 -24.89 4.18
N GLN A 108 -1.67 -25.25 3.02
CA GLN A 108 -0.50 -26.13 2.94
C GLN A 108 0.74 -25.52 3.60
N MET A 109 1.03 -24.24 3.36
CA MET A 109 2.15 -23.53 4.00
C MET A 109 1.95 -23.39 5.51
N GLY A 110 0.73 -23.10 5.96
CA GLY A 110 0.39 -23.05 7.39
C GLY A 110 0.67 -24.38 8.08
N ILE A 111 0.16 -25.50 7.55
CA ILE A 111 0.43 -26.85 8.08
C ILE A 111 1.94 -27.19 8.03
N GLN A 112 2.69 -26.65 7.07
CA GLN A 112 4.14 -26.82 6.96
C GLN A 112 4.98 -25.86 7.82
N SER A 113 4.37 -24.86 8.47
CA SER A 113 5.05 -23.84 9.28
C SER A 113 5.32 -24.28 10.72
N GLY A 114 4.57 -25.28 11.22
CA GLY A 114 4.72 -25.81 12.57
C GLY A 114 3.46 -25.64 13.42
N GLU A 115 3.63 -25.53 14.73
CA GLU A 115 2.54 -25.69 15.70
C GLU A 115 1.53 -24.53 15.73
N ASN A 116 1.95 -23.30 15.39
CA ASN A 116 1.10 -22.11 15.44
C ASN A 116 0.56 -21.69 14.06
N VAL A 117 -0.20 -22.59 13.46
CA VAL A 117 -0.81 -22.44 12.12
C VAL A 117 -1.71 -21.19 12.04
N GLU A 118 -2.43 -20.85 13.10
CA GLU A 118 -3.29 -19.66 13.16
C GLU A 118 -2.48 -18.35 13.10
N PHE A 119 -1.33 -18.28 13.77
CA PHE A 119 -0.41 -17.15 13.67
C PHE A 119 0.20 -17.02 12.26
N TYR A 120 0.54 -18.14 11.61
CA TYR A 120 1.03 -18.14 10.24
C TYR A 120 0.00 -17.53 9.29
N TRP A 121 -1.26 -17.98 9.33
CA TRP A 121 -2.33 -17.44 8.49
C TRP A 121 -2.62 -15.96 8.78
N SER A 122 -2.57 -15.57 10.05
CA SER A 122 -2.74 -14.17 10.45
C SER A 122 -1.60 -13.27 9.93
N SER A 123 -0.34 -13.72 10.03
CA SER A 123 0.82 -12.99 9.51
C SER A 123 0.85 -12.93 7.98
N THR A 124 0.44 -14.02 7.30
CA THR A 124 0.28 -14.08 5.84
C THR A 124 -0.75 -13.05 5.36
N ALA A 125 -1.95 -13.05 5.95
CA ALA A 125 -2.99 -12.07 5.61
C ALA A 125 -2.59 -10.62 5.96
N SER A 126 -1.68 -10.43 6.91
CA SER A 126 -1.14 -9.12 7.30
C SER A 126 -0.05 -8.60 6.34
N ALA A 127 0.68 -9.48 5.66
CA ALA A 127 1.57 -9.05 4.57
C ALA A 127 0.78 -8.62 3.31
N CYS A 128 -0.38 -9.22 3.06
CA CYS A 128 -1.35 -8.66 2.10
C CYS A 128 -1.91 -7.30 2.57
N GLU A 129 -2.10 -7.09 3.88
CA GLU A 129 -2.51 -5.79 4.44
C GLU A 129 -1.42 -4.71 4.31
N SER A 130 -0.14 -5.09 4.27
CA SER A 130 0.95 -4.17 3.96
C SER A 130 1.07 -3.86 2.47
N GLY A 131 0.41 -4.62 1.60
CA GLY A 131 0.62 -4.58 0.15
C GLY A 131 2.03 -4.99 -0.28
N LEU A 132 2.72 -5.80 0.53
CA LEU A 132 4.04 -6.37 0.21
C LEU A 132 3.97 -7.90 0.37
N ASP A 133 3.05 -8.52 -0.37
CA ASP A 133 2.76 -9.95 -0.43
C ASP A 133 3.49 -10.66 -1.58
N PHE A 134 4.63 -11.31 -1.36
CA PHE A 134 5.44 -11.34 -0.13
C PHE A 134 6.83 -10.75 -0.33
N SER A 135 7.55 -10.59 0.78
CA SER A 135 8.96 -10.20 0.86
C SER A 135 9.58 -10.79 2.13
N THR A 136 10.87 -11.09 2.06
CA THR A 136 11.75 -11.37 3.20
C THR A 136 11.67 -10.34 4.33
N ARG A 137 11.17 -9.13 4.08
CA ARG A 137 10.84 -8.11 5.10
C ARG A 137 10.06 -8.69 6.28
N TRP A 138 9.16 -9.63 6.00
CA TRP A 138 8.24 -10.23 6.95
C TRP A 138 8.67 -11.61 7.46
N PHE A 139 9.80 -12.15 7.01
CA PHE A 139 10.27 -13.49 7.38
C PHE A 139 11.14 -13.45 8.65
N ASP A 140 11.78 -14.56 9.01
CA ASP A 140 12.77 -14.58 10.09
C ASP A 140 14.00 -13.73 9.76
N MET A 141 14.66 -13.19 10.78
CA MET A 141 15.92 -12.43 10.63
C MET A 141 17.16 -13.34 10.61
N GLU A 142 17.08 -14.50 11.25
CA GLU A 142 18.16 -15.48 11.42
C GLU A 142 17.64 -16.91 11.24
N GLY A 143 18.53 -17.87 10.98
CA GLY A 143 18.17 -19.28 10.76
C GLY A 143 17.73 -19.62 9.32
N GLU A 144 17.13 -20.80 9.16
CA GLU A 144 16.82 -21.42 7.86
C GLU A 144 15.62 -20.78 7.12
N ASN A 145 14.81 -20.00 7.85
CA ASN A 145 13.56 -19.41 7.35
C ASN A 145 13.69 -17.95 6.88
N THR A 146 14.91 -17.42 6.82
CA THR A 146 15.21 -16.04 6.38
C THR A 146 14.85 -15.73 4.93
N LEU A 147 14.74 -16.75 4.09
CA LEU A 147 14.47 -16.67 2.65
C LEU A 147 13.24 -17.50 2.21
N ASN A 148 12.43 -17.99 3.16
CA ASN A 148 11.28 -18.83 2.84
C ASN A 148 10.04 -18.45 3.67
N ARG A 149 8.84 -18.65 3.08
CA ARG A 149 7.57 -18.21 3.66
C ARG A 149 7.28 -18.76 5.05
N LYS A 150 7.85 -19.90 5.47
CA LYS A 150 7.56 -20.50 6.80
C LYS A 150 7.93 -19.57 7.96
N GLY A 151 8.89 -18.65 7.75
CA GLY A 151 9.24 -17.61 8.72
C GLY A 151 8.27 -16.42 8.78
N MET A 152 7.13 -16.46 8.08
CA MET A 152 6.15 -15.37 8.00
C MET A 152 5.66 -14.92 9.39
N ARG A 153 6.11 -13.73 9.81
CA ARG A 153 5.88 -13.19 11.16
C ARG A 153 5.52 -11.70 11.17
N THR A 154 4.87 -11.21 10.11
CA THR A 154 4.37 -9.83 9.96
C THR A 154 3.70 -9.27 11.22
N ASN A 155 2.94 -10.09 11.95
CA ASN A 155 2.25 -9.68 13.19
C ASN A 155 3.20 -9.24 14.33
N LEU A 156 4.49 -9.57 14.23
CA LEU A 156 5.55 -9.19 15.18
C LEU A 156 6.43 -8.04 14.66
N VAL A 157 6.17 -7.50 13.47
CA VAL A 157 6.93 -6.38 12.91
C VAL A 157 6.13 -5.09 13.05
N ILE A 158 6.78 -4.02 13.54
CA ILE A 158 6.28 -2.65 13.42
C ILE A 158 6.94 -1.99 12.21
N PRO A 159 6.20 -1.72 11.13
CA PRO A 159 6.76 -1.17 9.90
C PRO A 159 7.00 0.35 9.99
N VAL A 160 8.11 0.84 9.44
CA VAL A 160 8.41 2.29 9.37
C VAL A 160 7.37 3.02 8.51
N ASP A 161 7.06 2.46 7.34
CA ASP A 161 6.19 3.04 6.30
C ASP A 161 4.75 3.28 6.77
N VAL A 162 4.11 2.31 7.42
CA VAL A 162 2.73 2.53 7.96
C VAL A 162 2.70 3.65 8.99
N ASN A 163 3.74 3.77 9.83
CA ASN A 163 3.84 4.85 10.80
C ASN A 163 4.11 6.20 10.12
N VAL A 164 4.90 6.23 9.03
CA VAL A 164 5.09 7.45 8.22
C VAL A 164 3.74 7.90 7.65
N PHE A 165 3.02 7.01 6.97
CA PHE A 165 1.71 7.33 6.37
C PHE A 165 0.72 7.87 7.41
N MET A 166 0.68 7.32 8.62
CA MET A 166 -0.16 7.84 9.71
C MET A 166 0.25 9.25 10.16
N VAL A 167 1.55 9.60 10.22
CA VAL A 167 1.99 11.00 10.45
C VAL A 167 1.58 11.89 9.28
N LEU A 168 1.75 11.45 8.02
CA LEU A 168 1.32 12.23 6.84
C LEU A 168 -0.19 12.51 6.90
N ASN A 169 -0.99 11.52 7.30
CA ASN A 169 -2.45 11.63 7.37
C ASN A 169 -2.91 12.56 8.48
N PHE A 170 -2.32 12.48 9.68
CA PHE A 170 -2.65 13.42 10.76
C PHE A 170 -2.26 14.87 10.39
N ARG A 171 -1.12 15.08 9.71
CA ARG A 171 -0.76 16.42 9.20
C ARG A 171 -1.72 16.92 8.11
N ALA A 172 -2.10 16.06 7.17
CA ALA A 172 -3.07 16.39 6.13
C ALA A 172 -4.45 16.73 6.74
N LEU A 173 -4.99 15.91 7.64
CA LEU A 173 -6.22 16.24 8.37
C LEU A 173 -6.11 17.55 9.16
N SER A 174 -4.95 17.82 9.76
CA SER A 174 -4.70 19.06 10.50
C SER A 174 -4.84 20.30 9.60
N LYS A 175 -4.21 20.27 8.40
CA LYS A 175 -4.31 21.36 7.41
C LYS A 175 -5.70 21.43 6.77
N LEU A 176 -6.29 20.30 6.36
CA LEU A 176 -7.61 20.26 5.71
C LEU A 176 -8.74 20.76 6.62
N TYR A 177 -8.72 20.42 7.91
CA TYR A 177 -9.68 20.99 8.86
C TYR A 177 -9.39 22.46 9.19
N GLY A 178 -8.11 22.84 9.36
CA GLY A 178 -7.71 24.21 9.72
C GLY A 178 -7.94 25.21 8.60
N ASP A 179 -7.29 24.99 7.46
CA ASP A 179 -7.25 25.91 6.32
C ASP A 179 -8.47 25.72 5.40
N GLY A 180 -8.91 24.46 5.22
CA GLY A 180 -10.02 24.11 4.33
C GLY A 180 -11.42 24.35 4.91
N LEU A 181 -11.61 24.14 6.21
CA LEU A 181 -12.91 24.30 6.90
C LEU A 181 -12.92 25.32 8.06
N GLY A 182 -11.77 25.93 8.42
CA GLY A 182 -11.68 26.86 9.56
C GLY A 182 -11.78 26.19 10.94
N ASN A 183 -11.81 24.85 11.02
CA ASN A 183 -11.98 24.09 12.25
C ASN A 183 -10.66 23.95 13.01
N LYS A 184 -10.33 24.99 13.78
CA LYS A 184 -9.12 25.09 14.61
C LYS A 184 -9.01 24.00 15.68
N GLU A 185 -10.13 23.48 16.19
CA GLU A 185 -10.14 22.43 17.21
C GLU A 185 -9.64 21.10 16.63
N LYS A 186 -10.23 20.65 15.51
CA LYS A 186 -9.79 19.44 14.81
C LYS A 186 -8.38 19.59 14.24
N SER A 187 -8.04 20.79 13.73
CA SER A 187 -6.67 21.10 13.31
C SER A 187 -5.67 20.85 14.45
N LEU A 188 -5.90 21.44 15.64
CA LEU A 188 -5.04 21.24 16.80
C LEU A 188 -5.04 19.80 17.34
N LYS A 189 -6.17 19.07 17.26
CA LYS A 189 -6.26 17.64 17.57
C LYS A 189 -5.26 16.86 16.71
N TYR A 190 -5.37 16.97 15.39
CA TYR A 190 -4.58 16.15 14.48
C TYR A 190 -3.11 16.57 14.41
N SER A 191 -2.77 17.86 14.58
CA SER A 191 -1.37 18.29 14.78
C SER A 191 -0.73 17.54 15.94
N LYS A 192 -1.34 17.60 17.14
CA LYS A 192 -0.81 16.92 18.34
C LYS A 192 -0.69 15.40 18.18
N MET A 193 -1.54 14.78 17.36
CA MET A 193 -1.46 13.35 17.04
C MET A 193 -0.29 13.05 16.10
N ALA A 194 -0.05 13.90 15.09
CA ALA A 194 1.12 13.81 14.23
C ALA A 194 2.42 13.99 15.03
N ASP A 195 2.51 15.05 15.83
CA ASP A 195 3.69 15.40 16.63
C ASP A 195 4.05 14.26 17.61
N LYS A 196 3.06 13.75 18.36
CA LYS A 196 3.25 12.62 19.29
C LYS A 196 3.72 11.34 18.60
N LEU A 197 3.18 11.01 17.42
CA LEU A 197 3.58 9.81 16.67
C LEU A 197 4.99 9.98 16.08
N GLN A 198 5.29 11.15 15.54
CA GLN A 198 6.59 11.50 14.97
C GLN A 198 7.73 11.44 15.99
N ASP A 199 7.50 11.92 17.22
CA ASP A 199 8.50 11.85 18.30
C ASP A 199 8.98 10.42 18.60
N THR A 200 8.17 9.40 18.30
CA THR A 200 8.54 7.98 18.50
C THR A 200 9.66 7.50 17.57
N PHE A 201 9.83 8.13 16.39
CA PHE A 201 10.69 7.60 15.33
C PHE A 201 12.16 7.47 15.75
N LYS A 202 12.67 8.44 16.52
CA LYS A 202 14.06 8.43 17.02
C LYS A 202 14.29 7.39 18.12
N GLU A 203 13.24 6.96 18.84
CA GLU A 203 13.35 5.98 19.92
C GLU A 203 13.07 4.53 19.48
N VAL A 204 12.39 4.34 18.34
CA VAL A 204 11.86 3.01 17.92
C VAL A 204 12.50 2.49 16.64
N PHE A 205 12.70 3.35 15.64
CA PHE A 205 13.09 2.94 14.29
C PHE A 205 14.50 3.42 13.89
N PHE A 206 14.97 4.55 14.42
CA PHE A 206 16.22 5.18 14.00
C PHE A 206 17.47 4.46 14.53
N ASP A 207 18.48 4.31 13.67
CA ASP A 207 19.80 3.80 14.03
C ASP A 207 20.86 4.89 13.89
N GLU A 208 21.40 5.39 15.01
CA GLU A 208 22.38 6.51 15.00
C GLU A 208 23.67 6.18 14.23
N ASN A 209 24.00 4.89 14.05
CA ASN A 209 25.20 4.45 13.34
C ASN A 209 25.09 4.58 11.81
N THR A 210 23.94 4.22 11.24
CA THR A 210 23.69 4.28 9.78
C THR A 210 22.94 5.55 9.37
N GLY A 211 22.32 6.27 10.31
CA GLY A 211 21.57 7.49 10.03
C GLY A 211 20.25 7.27 9.30
N VAL A 212 19.74 6.04 9.26
CA VAL A 212 18.44 5.69 8.65
C VAL A 212 17.51 5.02 9.67
N TRP A 213 16.29 4.73 9.22
CA TRP A 213 15.26 4.05 10.01
C TRP A 213 15.10 2.60 9.55
N PHE A 214 14.75 1.69 10.45
CA PHE A 214 14.47 0.28 10.17
C PHE A 214 13.19 -0.14 10.88
N ASP A 215 12.54 -1.19 10.37
CA ASP A 215 11.38 -1.79 11.05
C ASP A 215 11.79 -2.36 12.43
N TYR A 216 10.87 -2.35 13.39
CA TYR A 216 11.13 -2.83 14.75
C TYR A 216 10.51 -4.21 14.99
N ASP A 217 11.29 -5.14 15.56
CA ASP A 217 10.80 -6.47 15.94
C ASP A 217 10.25 -6.47 17.36
N LEU A 218 8.99 -6.87 17.53
CA LEU A 218 8.27 -6.88 18.82
C LEU A 218 8.74 -7.98 19.78
N GLU A 219 9.22 -9.10 19.25
CA GLU A 219 9.65 -10.25 20.06
C GLU A 219 11.12 -10.09 20.45
N ALA A 220 12.00 -9.97 19.46
CA ALA A 220 13.43 -9.80 19.68
C ALA A 220 13.79 -8.40 20.23
N ASN A 221 12.90 -7.42 20.13
CA ASN A 221 13.07 -6.04 20.61
C ASN A 221 14.27 -5.29 19.99
N VAL A 222 14.58 -5.62 18.73
CA VAL A 222 15.69 -5.06 17.93
C VAL A 222 15.20 -4.39 16.64
N LEU A 223 16.10 -3.61 16.01
CA LEU A 223 15.90 -3.09 14.65
C LEU A 223 16.19 -4.18 13.62
N ARG A 224 15.31 -4.34 12.63
CA ARG A 224 15.44 -5.29 11.53
C ARG A 224 16.32 -4.68 10.43
N LYS A 225 17.64 -4.70 10.63
CA LYS A 225 18.66 -3.94 9.86
C LYS A 225 18.90 -4.36 8.39
N LYS A 226 17.90 -4.92 7.70
CA LYS A 226 17.94 -5.19 6.26
C LYS A 226 17.62 -3.91 5.46
N PHE A 227 18.08 -3.80 4.22
CA PHE A 227 17.70 -2.69 3.34
C PHE A 227 16.29 -2.92 2.78
N PHE A 228 15.41 -1.95 3.04
CA PHE A 228 14.19 -1.72 2.26
C PHE A 228 14.12 -0.21 1.92
N PRO A 229 13.53 0.19 0.79
CA PRO A 229 13.34 1.60 0.45
C PRO A 229 12.53 2.39 1.49
N SER A 230 11.69 1.71 2.29
CA SER A 230 10.98 2.29 3.45
C SER A 230 11.92 2.87 4.51
N ASN A 231 13.19 2.43 4.57
CA ASN A 231 14.20 2.90 5.51
C ASN A 231 14.48 4.42 5.41
N ILE A 232 14.13 5.05 4.28
CA ILE A 232 14.27 6.51 4.07
C ILE A 232 12.94 7.28 4.04
N TYR A 233 11.79 6.59 4.11
CA TYR A 233 10.48 7.27 4.05
C TYR A 233 10.25 8.34 5.13
N PRO A 234 10.87 8.28 6.33
CA PRO A 234 10.77 9.36 7.31
C PRO A 234 11.34 10.72 6.85
N LEU A 235 12.12 10.78 5.76
CA LEU A 235 12.47 12.06 5.12
C LEU A 235 11.24 12.88 4.73
N MET A 236 10.15 12.22 4.31
CA MET A 236 8.86 12.88 4.00
C MET A 236 8.24 13.59 5.21
N LEU A 237 8.73 13.34 6.42
CA LEU A 237 8.30 14.05 7.63
C LEU A 237 8.91 15.46 7.74
N ASN A 238 9.79 15.90 6.83
CA ASN A 238 10.36 17.26 6.81
C ASN A 238 11.10 17.65 8.12
N THR A 239 11.59 16.67 8.90
CA THR A 239 12.23 16.86 10.22
C THR A 239 13.71 16.52 10.28
N THR A 240 14.25 15.91 9.22
CA THR A 240 15.67 15.58 9.07
C THR A 240 16.48 16.87 8.83
N THR A 241 17.65 17.00 9.47
CA THR A 241 18.61 18.08 9.22
C THR A 241 19.41 17.82 7.93
N MET A 242 20.15 18.83 7.44
CA MET A 242 21.07 18.65 6.31
C MET A 242 22.11 17.55 6.58
N GLU A 243 22.72 17.55 7.77
CA GLU A 243 23.63 16.50 8.25
C GLU A 243 22.95 15.12 8.29
N GLY A 244 21.67 15.05 8.70
CA GLY A 244 20.89 13.81 8.69
C GLY A 244 20.66 13.30 7.27
N CYS A 245 20.37 14.19 6.32
CA CYS A 245 20.26 13.85 4.91
C CYS A 245 21.60 13.39 4.32
N GLU A 246 22.71 14.03 4.66
CA GLU A 246 24.07 13.61 4.25
C GLU A 246 24.38 12.19 4.74
N LYS A 247 23.98 11.82 5.96
CA LYS A 247 24.09 10.45 6.49
C LYS A 247 23.22 9.45 5.71
N VAL A 248 21.97 9.80 5.41
CA VAL A 248 21.08 8.97 4.57
C VAL A 248 21.68 8.77 3.17
N LEU A 249 22.22 9.82 2.54
CA LEU A 249 22.91 9.70 1.25
C LEU A 249 24.18 8.86 1.35
N GLY A 250 24.93 8.95 2.46
CA GLY A 250 26.05 8.07 2.79
C GLY A 250 25.64 6.59 2.77
N TYR A 251 24.68 6.20 3.60
CA TYR A 251 24.14 4.84 3.65
C TYR A 251 23.68 4.30 2.28
N LEU A 252 23.03 5.14 1.46
CA LEU A 252 22.60 4.75 0.11
C LEU A 252 23.78 4.58 -0.87
N LYS A 253 24.85 5.37 -0.71
CA LYS A 253 26.11 5.23 -1.45
C LYS A 253 26.89 3.98 -1.01
N ASP A 254 26.95 3.69 0.29
CA ASP A 254 27.66 2.53 0.86
C ASP A 254 27.03 1.19 0.44
N LEU A 255 25.71 1.15 0.23
CA LEU A 255 24.99 0.01 -0.35
C LEU A 255 25.09 -0.09 -1.88
N ASP A 256 25.68 0.92 -2.53
CA ASP A 256 25.72 1.10 -3.97
C ASP A 256 24.32 0.95 -4.63
N ILE A 257 23.29 1.54 -4.00
CA ILE A 257 21.88 1.40 -4.45
C ILE A 257 21.66 2.02 -5.84
N PHE A 258 22.54 2.93 -6.24
CA PHE A 258 22.46 3.67 -7.49
C PHE A 258 23.18 2.97 -8.67
N LYS A 259 23.68 1.73 -8.50
CA LYS A 259 24.19 0.91 -9.61
C LYS A 259 23.08 0.34 -10.51
N TYR A 260 21.88 0.18 -9.96
CA TYR A 260 20.74 -0.39 -10.66
C TYR A 260 20.21 0.59 -11.70
N LYS A 261 19.91 0.06 -12.89
CA LYS A 261 19.57 0.86 -14.07
C LYS A 261 18.09 1.21 -14.14
N GLY A 262 17.22 0.27 -13.76
CA GLY A 262 15.77 0.41 -13.86
C GLY A 262 15.09 1.05 -12.66
N GLY A 263 15.83 1.84 -11.87
CA GLY A 263 15.40 2.34 -10.57
C GLY A 263 15.92 1.50 -9.40
N VAL A 264 15.31 1.64 -8.22
CA VAL A 264 15.70 0.90 -7.00
C VAL A 264 14.92 -0.41 -6.83
N PRO A 265 15.57 -1.48 -6.33
CA PRO A 265 14.91 -2.74 -6.02
C PRO A 265 14.14 -2.64 -4.70
N SER A 266 13.21 -3.56 -4.49
CA SER A 266 12.39 -3.64 -3.26
C SER A 266 13.19 -4.06 -2.04
N SER A 267 14.27 -4.83 -2.23
CA SER A 267 15.26 -5.21 -1.21
C SER A 267 16.60 -5.52 -1.87
N LEU A 268 17.61 -5.93 -1.10
CA LEU A 268 18.91 -6.42 -1.61
C LEU A 268 19.11 -7.94 -1.42
N GLU A 269 18.02 -8.68 -1.20
CA GLU A 269 18.04 -10.10 -0.86
C GLU A 269 18.13 -10.97 -2.13
N GLU A 270 19.33 -11.07 -2.71
CA GLU A 270 19.55 -11.66 -4.05
C GLU A 270 19.09 -13.13 -4.22
N ASN A 271 18.94 -13.86 -3.11
CA ASN A 271 18.48 -15.25 -3.10
C ASN A 271 16.96 -15.40 -2.86
N SER A 272 16.22 -14.31 -2.69
CA SER A 272 14.75 -14.37 -2.58
C SER A 272 14.11 -14.79 -3.91
N LYS A 273 12.91 -15.35 -3.81
CA LYS A 273 12.03 -15.69 -4.96
C LYS A 273 10.70 -14.93 -4.91
N GLU A 274 10.55 -14.06 -3.92
CA GLU A 274 9.31 -13.32 -3.69
C GLU A 274 9.25 -12.04 -4.51
N GLN A 275 8.02 -11.60 -4.83
CA GLN A 275 7.85 -10.52 -5.80
C GLN A 275 8.22 -9.14 -5.27
N TRP A 276 8.17 -8.91 -3.95
CA TRP A 276 8.56 -7.65 -3.32
C TRP A 276 10.00 -7.69 -2.77
N ASP A 277 10.88 -8.46 -3.39
CA ASP A 277 12.32 -8.51 -3.13
C ASP A 277 13.16 -8.27 -4.39
N PHE A 278 14.49 -8.25 -4.25
CA PHE A 278 15.44 -8.25 -5.36
C PHE A 278 15.12 -9.37 -6.39
N PRO A 279 15.25 -9.11 -7.72
CA PRO A 279 15.65 -7.86 -8.38
C PRO A 279 14.47 -6.95 -8.75
N ASN A 280 13.28 -7.17 -8.17
CA ASN A 280 12.07 -6.47 -8.58
C ASN A 280 12.02 -5.05 -8.03
N GLY A 281 11.85 -4.07 -8.93
CA GLY A 281 11.46 -2.71 -8.62
C GLY A 281 10.01 -2.46 -9.02
N TRP A 282 9.27 -1.81 -8.12
CA TRP A 282 7.86 -1.47 -8.32
C TRP A 282 7.68 0.04 -8.32
N ALA A 283 6.67 0.50 -9.05
CA ALA A 283 6.35 1.92 -9.18
C ALA A 283 6.09 2.65 -7.85
N PRO A 284 5.26 2.15 -6.90
CA PRO A 284 5.06 2.82 -5.61
C PRO A 284 6.34 2.92 -4.78
N ILE A 285 7.16 1.87 -4.77
CA ILE A 285 8.44 1.85 -4.06
C ILE A 285 9.42 2.89 -4.64
N ASN A 286 9.55 2.94 -5.97
CA ASN A 286 10.43 3.89 -6.65
C ASN A 286 9.95 5.33 -6.47
N HIS A 287 8.65 5.58 -6.58
CA HIS A 287 8.06 6.92 -6.36
C HIS A 287 8.25 7.40 -4.92
N LEU A 288 7.92 6.57 -3.92
CA LEU A 288 8.11 6.92 -2.51
C LEU A 288 9.59 7.16 -2.16
N PHE A 289 10.52 6.39 -2.74
CA PHE A 289 11.97 6.58 -2.57
C PHE A 289 12.44 7.91 -3.18
N VAL A 290 12.04 8.21 -4.42
CA VAL A 290 12.34 9.48 -5.10
C VAL A 290 11.76 10.68 -4.34
N VAL A 291 10.48 10.61 -3.94
CA VAL A 291 9.82 11.65 -3.13
C VAL A 291 10.53 11.84 -1.79
N SER A 292 11.00 10.76 -1.15
CA SER A 292 11.77 10.85 0.10
C SER A 292 13.07 11.62 -0.08
N LEU A 293 13.86 11.31 -1.12
CA LEU A 293 15.10 12.05 -1.42
C LEU A 293 14.84 13.54 -1.72
N LEU A 294 13.77 13.86 -2.46
CA LEU A 294 13.40 15.25 -2.76
C LEU A 294 13.08 16.08 -1.51
N HIS A 295 12.66 15.45 -0.40
CA HIS A 295 12.42 16.15 0.86
C HIS A 295 13.69 16.67 1.54
N CYS A 296 14.88 16.14 1.21
CA CYS A 296 16.17 16.63 1.72
C CYS A 296 16.57 18.00 1.17
N LYS A 297 16.04 18.41 0.00
CA LYS A 297 16.28 19.74 -0.62
C LYS A 297 17.78 20.11 -0.72
N GLN A 298 18.59 19.09 -1.03
CA GLN A 298 20.01 19.17 -1.32
C GLN A 298 20.22 18.74 -2.78
N GLU A 299 21.17 19.37 -3.47
CA GLU A 299 21.41 19.09 -4.89
C GLU A 299 21.85 17.64 -5.12
N GLU A 300 22.70 17.05 -4.26
CA GLU A 300 23.07 15.64 -4.36
C GLU A 300 21.84 14.71 -4.23
N ALA A 301 20.94 15.00 -3.29
CA ALA A 301 19.69 14.24 -3.12
C ALA A 301 18.77 14.37 -4.35
N PHE A 302 18.67 15.57 -4.94
CA PHE A 302 17.91 15.79 -6.18
C PHE A 302 18.49 15.03 -7.37
N GLN A 303 19.82 15.04 -7.55
CA GLN A 303 20.46 14.30 -8.64
C GLN A 303 20.30 12.78 -8.48
N PHE A 304 20.35 12.25 -7.26
CA PHE A 304 20.03 10.84 -7.00
C PHE A 304 18.54 10.52 -7.21
N ALA A 305 17.63 11.38 -6.75
CA ALA A 305 16.20 11.24 -6.99
C ALA A 305 15.88 11.23 -8.49
N LYS A 306 16.47 12.15 -9.26
CA LYS A 306 16.35 12.21 -10.71
C LYS A 306 16.93 10.96 -11.38
N LYS A 307 18.13 10.50 -10.98
CA LYS A 307 18.74 9.28 -11.55
C LYS A 307 17.84 8.04 -11.42
N VAL A 308 17.18 7.87 -10.27
CA VAL A 308 16.23 6.77 -10.05
C VAL A 308 14.96 6.94 -10.90
N ALA A 309 14.41 8.16 -10.97
CA ALA A 309 13.25 8.46 -11.80
C ALA A 309 13.52 8.26 -13.30
N ASP A 310 14.66 8.75 -13.80
CA ASP A 310 15.13 8.58 -15.18
C ASP A 310 15.27 7.10 -15.55
N GLY A 311 15.95 6.31 -14.71
CA GLY A 311 16.11 4.88 -14.92
C GLY A 311 14.78 4.12 -15.00
N PHE A 312 13.85 4.42 -14.09
CA PHE A 312 12.52 3.85 -14.11
C PHE A 312 11.70 4.27 -15.35
N LEU A 313 11.79 5.54 -15.76
CA LEU A 313 11.16 6.07 -16.97
C LEU A 313 11.73 5.42 -18.25
N THR A 314 13.05 5.30 -18.37
CA THR A 314 13.71 4.61 -19.50
C THR A 314 13.28 3.15 -19.59
N THR A 315 13.12 2.49 -18.44
CA THR A 315 12.64 1.09 -18.37
C THR A 315 11.20 0.97 -18.89
N ILE A 316 10.30 1.85 -18.46
CA ILE A 316 8.91 1.88 -18.96
C ILE A 316 8.87 2.21 -20.46
N TYR A 317 9.64 3.22 -20.89
CA TYR A 317 9.76 3.63 -22.29
C TYR A 317 10.23 2.47 -23.19
N ASN A 318 11.27 1.74 -22.79
CA ASN A 318 11.74 0.59 -23.53
C ASN A 318 10.75 -0.57 -23.50
N GLY A 319 10.10 -0.86 -22.37
CA GLY A 319 9.07 -1.91 -22.31
C GLY A 319 7.90 -1.68 -23.26
N LEU A 320 7.52 -0.40 -23.44
CA LEU A 320 6.42 -0.01 -24.33
C LEU A 320 6.85 0.16 -25.80
N LEU A 321 8.02 0.74 -26.09
CA LEU A 321 8.38 1.21 -27.44
C LEU A 321 9.60 0.50 -28.06
N ASN A 322 10.49 -0.07 -27.25
CA ASN A 322 11.66 -0.84 -27.70
C ASN A 322 11.79 -2.17 -26.93
N PRO A 323 10.73 -3.02 -26.90
CA PRO A 323 10.75 -4.25 -26.11
C PRO A 323 11.85 -5.19 -26.60
N ILE A 324 12.43 -5.96 -25.68
CA ILE A 324 13.39 -7.02 -26.01
C ILE A 324 12.72 -8.01 -26.96
N GLU A 325 13.47 -8.54 -27.93
CA GLU A 325 13.01 -9.61 -28.81
C GLU A 325 12.35 -10.76 -28.02
N GLY A 326 11.14 -11.16 -28.43
CA GLY A 326 10.32 -12.15 -27.75
C GLY A 326 9.39 -11.60 -26.65
N LEU A 327 9.54 -10.34 -26.21
CA LEU A 327 8.60 -9.69 -25.29
C LEU A 327 7.59 -8.80 -26.03
N PRO A 328 6.33 -8.72 -25.57
CA PRO A 328 5.35 -7.79 -26.13
C PRO A 328 5.60 -6.35 -25.64
N SER A 329 5.29 -5.39 -26.52
CA SER A 329 5.18 -3.96 -26.18
C SER A 329 4.13 -3.76 -25.07
N GLN A 330 4.59 -3.46 -23.84
CA GLN A 330 3.74 -3.36 -22.64
C GLN A 330 4.33 -2.45 -21.55
N VAL A 331 3.45 -1.90 -20.72
CA VAL A 331 3.81 -1.33 -19.41
C VAL A 331 3.54 -2.38 -18.34
N TRP A 332 4.54 -2.78 -17.56
CA TRP A 332 4.43 -3.87 -16.59
C TRP A 332 4.09 -3.39 -15.17
N GLU A 333 3.56 -4.31 -14.37
CA GLU A 333 3.31 -4.18 -12.93
C GLU A 333 4.60 -3.93 -12.12
N LYS A 334 5.67 -4.65 -12.47
CA LYS A 334 6.98 -4.72 -11.80
C LYS A 334 8.09 -5.00 -12.82
N TYR A 335 9.31 -4.52 -12.57
CA TYR A 335 10.46 -4.59 -13.50
C TYR A 335 11.72 -5.15 -12.81
N ASP A 336 12.60 -5.81 -13.56
CA ASP A 336 13.94 -6.25 -13.08
C ASP A 336 14.96 -5.09 -13.21
N VAL A 337 15.23 -4.41 -12.10
CA VAL A 337 15.97 -3.13 -12.10
C VAL A 337 17.46 -3.25 -12.39
N ARG A 338 18.00 -4.47 -12.50
CA ARG A 338 19.36 -4.70 -13.00
C ARG A 338 19.51 -4.18 -14.43
N PHE A 339 18.39 -3.99 -15.15
CA PHE A 339 18.34 -3.54 -16.53
C PHE A 339 17.34 -2.39 -16.73
N ASP A 340 17.58 -1.63 -17.79
CA ASP A 340 16.80 -0.50 -18.32
C ASP A 340 16.03 -0.87 -19.60
N ASN A 341 16.09 -2.14 -20.02
CA ASN A 341 15.58 -2.63 -21.30
C ASN A 341 14.12 -3.13 -21.26
N GLY A 342 13.32 -2.65 -20.31
CA GLY A 342 11.87 -2.87 -20.33
C GLY A 342 11.37 -4.27 -19.95
N ARG A 343 12.26 -5.18 -19.56
CA ARG A 343 11.88 -6.49 -19.04
C ARG A 343 11.03 -6.40 -17.78
N SER A 344 10.02 -7.25 -17.70
CA SER A 344 9.25 -7.47 -16.48
C SER A 344 10.10 -8.08 -15.36
N GLY A 345 9.66 -7.84 -14.12
CA GLY A 345 10.10 -8.58 -12.95
C GLY A 345 9.40 -9.94 -12.83
N PHE A 346 9.81 -10.74 -11.85
CA PHE A 346 9.37 -12.13 -11.67
C PHE A 346 9.02 -12.45 -10.20
N GLY A 347 8.63 -13.71 -9.94
CA GLY A 347 8.29 -14.19 -8.61
C GLY A 347 6.90 -13.77 -8.15
N GLY A 348 6.54 -14.21 -6.93
CA GLY A 348 5.19 -14.08 -6.37
C GLY A 348 4.28 -15.26 -6.73
N GLU A 349 2.98 -15.12 -6.44
CA GLU A 349 1.97 -16.18 -6.59
C GLU A 349 1.35 -16.23 -8.00
N TYR A 350 1.61 -15.24 -8.84
CA TYR A 350 0.96 -15.07 -10.14
C TYR A 350 1.91 -14.47 -11.20
N PRO A 351 1.67 -14.73 -12.51
CA PRO A 351 2.45 -14.12 -13.59
C PRO A 351 2.32 -12.59 -13.63
N VAL A 352 3.37 -11.89 -14.05
CA VAL A 352 3.41 -10.42 -14.13
C VAL A 352 2.26 -9.83 -14.98
N GLN A 353 1.63 -8.78 -14.46
CA GLN A 353 0.49 -8.11 -15.11
C GLN A 353 0.91 -6.91 -15.97
N ALA A 354 0.06 -6.52 -16.93
CA ALA A 354 0.32 -5.49 -17.94
C ALA A 354 -0.68 -4.32 -17.91
N GLY A 355 -0.30 -3.19 -18.53
CA GLY A 355 -1.05 -1.93 -18.55
C GLY A 355 -1.10 -1.19 -17.20
N PHE A 356 -0.21 -1.55 -16.26
CA PHE A 356 -0.52 -1.45 -14.84
C PHE A 356 -0.66 -0.03 -14.28
N GLY A 357 -1.71 0.17 -13.48
CA GLY A 357 -2.10 1.48 -12.92
C GLY A 357 -0.95 2.26 -12.28
N TRP A 358 -0.38 1.80 -11.16
CA TRP A 358 0.65 2.57 -10.44
C TRP A 358 1.89 2.89 -11.28
N THR A 359 2.17 2.12 -12.34
CA THR A 359 3.30 2.31 -13.24
C THR A 359 3.05 3.51 -14.15
N ASN A 360 1.86 3.54 -14.77
CA ASN A 360 1.36 4.73 -15.49
C ASN A 360 1.35 5.96 -14.56
N GLY A 361 0.99 5.76 -13.30
CA GLY A 361 0.99 6.78 -12.25
C GLY A 361 2.38 7.36 -11.99
N ALA A 362 3.31 6.57 -11.46
CA ALA A 362 4.66 7.03 -11.12
C ALA A 362 5.37 7.69 -12.31
N ALA A 363 5.21 7.15 -13.52
CA ALA A 363 5.77 7.74 -14.73
C ALA A 363 5.25 9.16 -15.00
N LEU A 364 3.94 9.39 -14.88
CA LEU A 364 3.35 10.70 -15.14
C LEU A 364 3.78 11.75 -14.10
N ASP A 365 3.94 11.40 -12.82
CA ASP A 365 4.45 12.35 -11.82
C ASP A 365 5.95 12.61 -12.00
N PHE A 366 6.77 11.61 -12.32
CA PHE A 366 8.18 11.82 -12.64
C PHE A 366 8.36 12.74 -13.87
N ILE A 367 7.56 12.55 -14.93
CA ILE A 367 7.55 13.45 -16.10
C ILE A 367 7.09 14.86 -15.69
N ARG A 368 6.02 14.99 -14.90
CA ARG A 368 5.55 16.27 -14.37
C ARG A 368 6.62 16.99 -13.54
N TYR A 369 7.28 16.29 -12.64
CA TYR A 369 8.19 16.88 -11.66
C TYR A 369 9.55 17.25 -12.26
N PHE A 370 10.21 16.35 -13.00
CA PHE A 370 11.56 16.60 -13.51
C PHE A 370 11.60 17.26 -14.90
N TYR A 371 10.54 17.11 -15.71
CA TYR A 371 10.55 17.48 -17.14
C TYR A 371 9.53 18.56 -17.55
N SER A 372 8.61 18.98 -16.66
CA SER A 372 7.79 20.17 -16.92
C SER A 372 8.44 21.44 -16.36
N ALA A 373 8.22 22.57 -17.03
CA ALA A 373 8.69 23.88 -16.56
C ALA A 373 8.15 24.21 -15.15
N THR A 374 6.91 23.81 -14.84
CA THR A 374 6.30 23.96 -13.52
C THR A 374 7.04 23.15 -12.45
N GLY A 375 7.43 21.91 -12.75
CA GLY A 375 8.17 21.06 -11.82
C GLY A 375 9.57 21.59 -11.53
N GLN A 376 10.27 22.07 -12.56
CA GLN A 376 11.59 22.69 -12.41
C GLN A 376 11.52 24.00 -11.60
N GLN A 377 10.46 24.80 -11.78
CA GLN A 377 10.23 25.99 -10.96
C GLN A 377 9.96 25.63 -9.48
N LEU A 378 9.12 24.63 -9.22
CA LEU A 378 8.83 24.16 -7.85
C LEU A 378 10.09 23.69 -7.10
N TYR A 379 11.05 23.08 -7.80
CA TYR A 379 12.35 22.74 -7.21
C TYR A 379 13.16 24.00 -6.86
N ALA A 380 13.29 24.96 -7.79
CA ALA A 380 14.02 26.21 -7.56
C ALA A 380 13.44 27.03 -6.39
N ASP A 381 12.12 27.19 -6.34
CA ASP A 381 11.42 27.87 -5.24
C ASP A 381 11.67 27.17 -3.89
N SER A 382 11.80 25.84 -3.90
CA SER A 382 12.07 25.06 -2.67
C SER A 382 13.50 25.26 -2.14
N LEU A 383 14.50 25.33 -3.03
CA LEU A 383 15.88 25.62 -2.67
C LEU A 383 16.00 27.05 -2.11
N GLU A 384 15.38 28.05 -2.77
CA GLU A 384 15.46 29.43 -2.31
C GLU A 384 14.86 29.58 -0.89
N ASN A 385 13.76 28.89 -0.60
CA ASN A 385 13.18 28.85 0.73
C ASN A 385 14.09 28.19 1.78
N VAL A 386 14.91 27.20 1.42
CA VAL A 386 15.93 26.61 2.32
C VAL A 386 17.08 27.59 2.55
N PHE A 387 17.62 28.22 1.49
CA PHE A 387 18.67 29.23 1.63
C PHE A 387 18.22 30.41 2.49
N ARG A 388 17.01 30.95 2.25
CA ARG A 388 16.43 32.04 3.06
C ARG A 388 16.27 31.66 4.54
N ARG A 389 15.85 30.42 4.86
CA ARG A 389 15.77 29.92 6.25
C ARG A 389 17.16 29.74 6.89
N THR A 390 18.13 29.24 6.15
CA THR A 390 19.51 29.00 6.63
C THR A 390 20.29 30.30 6.86
N VAL A 391 20.03 31.32 6.06
CA VAL A 391 20.60 32.67 6.25
C VAL A 391 19.93 33.39 7.43
N THR A 392 18.60 33.30 7.58
CA THR A 392 17.88 33.98 8.67
C THR A 392 18.08 33.34 10.05
N THR A 393 18.48 32.07 10.14
CA THR A 393 18.83 31.41 11.42
C THR A 393 20.21 31.79 11.96
N ASN A 394 21.06 32.45 11.17
CA ASN A 394 22.46 32.77 11.52
C ASN A 394 22.76 34.27 11.76
N VAL A 395 21.75 35.14 11.85
CA VAL A 395 21.96 36.58 12.07
C VAL A 395 21.27 37.09 13.34
N VAL A 396 22.08 37.45 14.33
CA VAL A 396 21.64 38.19 15.54
C VAL A 396 22.28 39.58 15.53
N ILE A 397 21.49 40.60 15.16
CA ILE A 397 21.51 42.02 15.62
C ILE A 397 20.55 42.86 14.73
N ARG A 398 20.00 43.96 15.27
CA ARG A 398 19.08 44.93 14.61
C ARG A 398 19.77 46.33 14.57
N PRO A 399 19.13 47.45 14.12
CA PRO A 399 17.89 47.65 13.34
C PRO A 399 18.07 48.60 12.13
N ASN A 400 16.95 49.03 11.50
CA ASN A 400 16.80 50.07 10.44
C ASN A 400 17.48 49.75 9.09
N ASP A 401 16.76 49.65 7.98
CA ASP A 401 16.11 50.81 7.32
C ASP A 401 14.74 50.48 6.67
N GLN A 402 14.02 51.48 6.16
CA GLN A 402 12.66 51.36 5.62
C GLN A 402 12.60 51.18 4.09
N ARG A 403 11.96 50.08 3.66
CA ARG A 403 10.99 50.04 2.54
C ARG A 403 10.29 48.69 2.44
N GLU A 404 8.95 48.68 2.53
CA GLU A 404 8.14 47.49 2.25
C GLU A 404 7.80 47.38 0.75
N PRO A 405 8.02 46.22 0.14
CA PRO A 405 7.16 45.67 -0.90
C PRO A 405 6.07 44.81 -0.24
N LYS A 406 4.84 44.88 -0.76
CA LYS A 406 3.64 44.22 -0.20
C LYS A 406 3.83 42.72 0.04
N LEU A 407 3.32 42.22 1.17
CA LEU A 407 3.26 40.79 1.46
C LEU A 407 2.45 40.04 0.39
N VAL A 408 3.11 39.12 -0.32
CA VAL A 408 2.49 37.90 -0.84
C VAL A 408 2.60 36.85 0.28
N PRO A 409 1.56 36.04 0.58
CA PRO A 409 1.63 35.05 1.65
C PRO A 409 2.75 34.03 1.41
N PRO A 410 3.42 33.53 2.46
CA PRO A 410 4.53 32.60 2.31
C PRO A 410 4.02 31.25 1.79
N MET A 411 4.42 30.90 0.57
CA MET A 411 4.15 29.59 -0.02
C MET A 411 4.93 28.53 0.77
N SER A 412 4.25 27.87 1.70
CA SER A 412 4.85 26.96 2.67
C SER A 412 4.86 25.54 2.13
N ASP A 413 6.06 24.96 2.14
CA ASP A 413 6.42 23.55 1.94
C ASP A 413 6.07 22.89 0.59
N ILE A 414 7.02 22.14 0.04
CA ILE A 414 6.72 20.96 -0.79
C ILE A 414 5.83 20.07 0.08
N ASN A 415 4.56 19.91 -0.30
CA ASN A 415 3.51 19.49 0.61
C ASN A 415 2.90 18.14 0.17
N PHE A 416 3.59 17.07 0.55
CA PHE A 416 3.15 15.66 0.50
C PHE A 416 3.02 15.07 -0.92
N MET A 417 2.83 13.74 -1.01
CA MET A 417 2.95 12.97 -2.26
C MET A 417 2.09 13.54 -3.39
N HIS A 418 2.69 13.83 -4.53
CA HIS A 418 1.99 14.45 -5.65
C HIS A 418 1.43 13.45 -6.68
N THR A 419 0.12 13.56 -6.88
CA THR A 419 -0.59 13.79 -8.14
C THR A 419 -0.44 12.80 -9.32
N SER A 420 0.10 11.58 -9.17
CA SER A 420 -0.18 10.53 -10.19
C SER A 420 -0.32 9.09 -9.71
N ILE A 421 0.37 8.62 -8.66
CA ILE A 421 0.03 7.29 -8.10
C ILE A 421 -1.41 7.27 -7.56
N VAL A 422 -1.85 8.38 -6.97
CA VAL A 422 -3.24 8.60 -6.54
C VAL A 422 -4.24 8.45 -7.70
N ILE A 423 -3.92 8.90 -8.92
CA ILE A 423 -4.84 8.83 -10.07
C ILE A 423 -5.04 7.38 -10.54
N SER A 424 -4.05 6.53 -10.34
CA SER A 424 -4.16 5.09 -10.62
C SER A 424 -4.82 4.32 -9.48
N ALA A 425 -4.54 4.70 -8.22
CA ALA A 425 -5.31 4.23 -7.07
C ALA A 425 -6.80 4.61 -7.22
N VAL A 426 -7.13 5.77 -7.80
CA VAL A 426 -8.51 6.21 -8.08
C VAL A 426 -9.30 5.19 -8.91
N LEU A 427 -8.72 4.46 -9.87
CA LEU A 427 -9.48 3.45 -10.63
C LEU A 427 -9.86 2.22 -9.78
N PHE A 428 -9.04 1.86 -8.79
CA PHE A 428 -9.33 0.76 -7.85
C PHE A 428 -10.21 1.24 -6.68
N CYS A 429 -9.85 2.38 -6.08
CA CYS A 429 -10.54 2.97 -4.94
C CYS A 429 -11.90 3.57 -5.30
N ALA A 430 -12.12 4.14 -6.50
CA ALA A 430 -13.45 4.60 -6.90
C ALA A 430 -14.45 3.44 -7.04
N ALA A 431 -14.00 2.26 -7.49
CA ALA A 431 -14.83 1.07 -7.46
C ALA A 431 -15.20 0.68 -6.01
N ILE A 432 -14.23 0.70 -5.09
CA ILE A 432 -14.46 0.43 -3.66
C ILE A 432 -15.42 1.45 -3.03
N VAL A 433 -15.23 2.76 -3.26
CA VAL A 433 -16.08 3.83 -2.71
C VAL A 433 -17.49 3.80 -3.30
N ALA A 434 -17.64 3.59 -4.62
CA ALA A 434 -18.94 3.44 -5.26
C ALA A 434 -19.72 2.24 -4.71
N VAL A 435 -19.04 1.09 -4.50
CA VAL A 435 -19.62 -0.09 -3.83
C VAL A 435 -20.02 0.24 -2.40
N PHE A 436 -19.17 0.94 -1.63
CA PHE A 436 -19.45 1.29 -0.23
C PHE A 436 -20.69 2.19 -0.10
N LEU A 437 -20.80 3.23 -0.94
CA LEU A 437 -21.96 4.13 -0.99
C LEU A 437 -23.24 3.39 -1.43
N TYR A 438 -23.15 2.53 -2.46
CA TYR A 438 -24.28 1.72 -2.91
C TYR A 438 -24.78 0.74 -1.84
N VAL A 439 -23.88 0.10 -1.09
CA VAL A 439 -24.23 -0.78 0.04
C VAL A 439 -24.95 0.00 1.15
N GLN A 440 -24.54 1.23 1.48
CA GLN A 440 -25.28 2.07 2.42
C GLN A 440 -26.67 2.46 1.88
N PHE A 441 -26.79 2.80 0.60
CA PHE A 441 -28.07 3.10 -0.04
C PHE A 441 -29.05 1.91 0.02
N VAL A 442 -28.61 0.72 -0.38
CA VAL A 442 -29.44 -0.51 -0.33
C VAL A 442 -29.83 -0.85 1.11
N ARG A 443 -28.89 -0.79 2.06
CA ARG A 443 -29.12 -1.06 3.49
C ARG A 443 -30.10 -0.06 4.13
N ASN A 444 -30.05 1.21 3.74
CA ASN A 444 -31.03 2.22 4.18
C ASN A 444 -32.40 2.05 3.51
N LYS A 445 -32.44 1.57 2.26
CA LYS A 445 -33.70 1.21 1.58
C LYS A 445 -34.36 -0.02 2.22
N TRP A 446 -33.58 -1.03 2.61
CA TRP A 446 -34.10 -2.22 3.32
C TRP A 446 -34.62 -1.90 4.73
N LYS A 447 -34.05 -0.91 5.42
CA LYS A 447 -34.58 -0.38 6.70
C LYS A 447 -35.88 0.41 6.56
N ARG A 448 -36.26 0.83 5.34
CA ARG A 448 -37.52 1.51 5.04
C ARG A 448 -38.42 0.56 4.23
N GLY A 449 -39.10 -0.33 4.95
CA GLY A 449 -40.05 -1.29 4.36
C GLY A 449 -41.11 -0.60 3.47
N PRO A 450 -41.64 -1.30 2.46
CA PRO A 450 -42.44 -0.68 1.41
C PRO A 450 -43.78 -0.13 1.93
N SER A 451 -43.90 1.19 1.98
CA SER A 451 -45.16 1.90 2.17
C SER A 451 -46.04 1.80 0.91
N ALA A 452 -47.31 1.44 1.09
CA ALA A 452 -48.15 0.94 -0.01
C ALA A 452 -48.92 2.01 -0.81
N THR A 453 -48.85 1.93 -2.14
CA THR A 453 -49.90 2.24 -3.14
C THR A 453 -49.47 1.64 -4.51
N SER A 454 -50.35 1.22 -5.44
CA SER A 454 -51.76 0.80 -5.33
C SER A 454 -52.25 0.16 -6.65
N ARG A 455 -53.15 -0.84 -6.56
CA ARG A 455 -54.22 -1.17 -7.53
C ARG A 455 -53.91 -1.15 -9.05
N PHE A 456 -53.58 -2.31 -9.60
CA PHE A 456 -54.10 -2.91 -10.86
C PHE A 456 -53.72 -4.40 -10.78
N TRP A 457 -54.56 -5.41 -11.05
CA TRP A 457 -55.82 -5.49 -11.79
C TRP A 457 -56.91 -6.24 -11.00
N ASN A 458 -58.18 -6.12 -11.41
CA ASN A 458 -59.26 -7.01 -10.97
C ASN A 458 -60.45 -7.03 -11.95
N THR A 459 -60.62 -8.09 -12.74
CA THR A 459 -61.92 -8.47 -13.35
C THR A 459 -61.92 -9.91 -13.91
N ARG A 460 -62.91 -10.71 -13.49
CA ARG A 460 -63.51 -11.89 -14.18
C ARG A 460 -62.65 -13.13 -14.48
N GLY A 461 -63.01 -14.24 -13.83
CA GLY A 461 -63.13 -15.57 -14.47
C GLY A 461 -64.60 -15.84 -14.85
N PRO A 462 -65.08 -17.10 -14.95
CA PRO A 462 -64.38 -18.39 -14.75
C PRO A 462 -64.28 -19.25 -16.03
N ASP A 463 -63.54 -20.37 -15.98
CA ASP A 463 -64.10 -21.74 -16.13
C ASP A 463 -63.02 -22.85 -16.26
N ASP A 464 -63.45 -24.05 -15.83
CA ASP A 464 -63.03 -25.42 -16.20
C ASP A 464 -61.62 -26.04 -16.02
N THR A 465 -61.67 -27.11 -15.19
CA THR A 465 -61.04 -28.45 -15.34
C THR A 465 -59.62 -28.78 -14.85
N ALA A 466 -59.61 -29.70 -13.86
CA ALA A 466 -58.67 -30.83 -13.64
C ALA A 466 -57.17 -30.53 -13.32
N MET A 467 -56.50 -31.28 -12.42
CA MET A 467 -56.94 -32.35 -11.50
C MET A 467 -56.04 -32.35 -10.25
N VAL A 468 -56.53 -32.85 -9.11
CA VAL A 468 -55.80 -32.87 -7.83
C VAL A 468 -55.64 -34.29 -7.29
N GLY A 469 -54.43 -34.65 -6.85
CA GLY A 469 -54.16 -35.71 -5.88
C GLY A 469 -52.87 -36.51 -6.13
N SER A 470 -52.28 -37.21 -5.16
CA SER A 470 -52.48 -37.22 -3.70
C SER A 470 -51.37 -38.04 -3.00
N ILE A 471 -50.98 -37.68 -1.77
CA ILE A 471 -50.63 -38.52 -0.58
C ILE A 471 -49.84 -39.85 -0.81
N GLY A 472 -48.75 -40.23 -0.12
CA GLY A 472 -47.97 -39.65 1.01
C GLY A 472 -47.43 -40.72 2.01
N VAL A 473 -46.47 -40.34 2.90
CA VAL A 473 -46.11 -40.98 4.21
C VAL A 473 -45.17 -42.23 4.27
N ALA A 474 -44.25 -42.25 5.27
CA ALA A 474 -43.31 -43.33 5.75
C ALA A 474 -42.18 -43.80 4.79
N GLY A 475 -41.03 -44.41 5.17
CA GLY A 475 -40.37 -44.79 6.45
C GLY A 475 -39.17 -45.78 6.19
N THR A 476 -38.23 -46.19 7.07
CA THR A 476 -37.78 -45.81 8.44
C THR A 476 -36.41 -46.49 8.83
N ARG A 477 -35.41 -45.73 9.36
CA ARG A 477 -34.17 -46.11 10.13
C ARG A 477 -33.12 -47.19 9.67
N MET A 478 -31.87 -46.72 9.48
CA MET A 478 -30.54 -47.24 9.95
C MET A 478 -30.04 -48.71 9.71
N ARG A 479 -28.83 -48.87 9.11
CA ARG A 479 -27.54 -49.28 9.81
C ARG A 479 -26.31 -49.55 8.88
N LYS A 480 -25.11 -49.15 9.37
CA LYS A 480 -23.72 -49.69 9.26
C LYS A 480 -23.03 -50.12 7.92
N ASN A 481 -21.79 -49.59 7.75
CA ASN A 481 -20.51 -50.12 7.20
C ASN A 481 -20.30 -51.65 6.95
N PRO A 482 -19.26 -52.08 6.18
CA PRO A 482 -18.37 -51.36 5.23
C PRO A 482 -18.03 -52.16 3.92
N GLU A 483 -17.00 -51.74 3.17
CA GLU A 483 -16.19 -52.48 2.17
C GLU A 483 -16.84 -53.04 0.87
N SER A 484 -16.40 -52.53 -0.29
CA SER A 484 -15.86 -53.32 -1.43
C SER A 484 -15.46 -52.43 -2.64
N GLU A 485 -14.49 -52.90 -3.46
CA GLU A 485 -14.18 -52.49 -4.87
C GLU A 485 -13.87 -50.98 -5.13
N HIS A 486 -12.64 -50.62 -5.51
CA HIS A 486 -12.10 -50.89 -6.86
C HIS A 486 -10.58 -51.11 -6.86
N ARG A 487 -10.09 -51.88 -7.85
CA ARG A 487 -8.66 -52.14 -8.10
C ARG A 487 -8.35 -52.02 -9.60
N LEU A 488 -7.11 -51.61 -9.90
CA LEU A 488 -6.38 -51.82 -11.16
C LEU A 488 -7.02 -51.31 -12.47
N LEU A 489 -6.38 -50.29 -13.04
CA LEU A 489 -5.98 -50.33 -14.45
C LEU A 489 -4.65 -49.58 -14.61
N LEU A 490 -3.56 -50.35 -14.73
CA LEU A 490 -2.22 -49.89 -15.09
C LEU A 490 -1.72 -50.80 -16.22
N ASN A 491 -1.41 -50.20 -17.36
CA ASN A 491 -0.48 -50.72 -18.37
C ASN A 491 0.40 -49.50 -18.73
N THR A 492 1.73 -49.48 -18.68
CA THR A 492 2.77 -50.41 -19.19
C THR A 492 2.75 -50.56 -20.71
N ILE A 493 3.60 -49.76 -21.38
CA ILE A 493 4.37 -50.15 -22.55
C ILE A 493 5.81 -49.70 -22.23
N ASP A 494 6.76 -50.61 -22.34
CA ASP A 494 8.18 -50.38 -22.02
C ASP A 494 8.98 -49.86 -23.23
N ASP A 495 10.25 -49.52 -22.99
CA ASP A 495 11.25 -49.21 -24.01
C ASP A 495 11.43 -50.33 -25.06
N ASP A 496 11.82 -49.96 -26.28
CA ASP A 496 13.07 -50.50 -26.82
C ASP A 496 13.75 -49.48 -27.77
N SER A 497 14.95 -49.81 -28.18
CA SER A 497 16.01 -48.89 -28.56
C SER A 497 16.45 -49.04 -30.02
N SER A 498 16.83 -47.92 -30.63
CA SER A 498 17.92 -47.81 -31.62
C SER A 498 18.00 -46.37 -32.14
N GLY A 499 19.16 -45.98 -32.63
CA GLY A 499 19.34 -44.72 -33.35
C GLY A 499 20.28 -44.91 -34.53
N MET A 500 20.09 -44.11 -35.58
CA MET A 500 21.08 -43.85 -36.62
C MET A 500 20.82 -42.48 -37.26
N SER A 501 21.81 -41.97 -37.96
CA SER A 501 21.85 -40.66 -38.63
C SER A 501 21.05 -40.61 -39.92
N GLU A 502 20.45 -39.45 -40.22
CA GLU A 502 21.03 -38.45 -41.14
C GLU A 502 20.53 -37.03 -40.78
#